data_AF-A0AAU4UUZ2-F1
#
_entry.id   AF-A0AAU4UUZ2-F1
#
_cell.length_a   1.000
_cell.length_b   1.000
_cell.length_c   1.000
_cell.angle_alpha   90.00
_cell.angle_beta   90.00
_cell.angle_gamma   90.00
#
_symmetry.space_group_name_H-M   'P 1'
#
loop_
_entity.id
_entity.type
_entity.pdbx_description
1 polymer ?
#
loop_
_entity_poly.entity_id
_entity_poly.type
_entity_poly.pdbx_seq_one_letter_code
_entity_poly.pdbx_strand_id
1 'polypeptide(L)'
;MTAMVGLFWVTPDAVYVGSPPNAVGVGVRLTAGGLEAMDPDSPRAWTWAELRSAVVEDVPGHNPVGRATKALGAMISAAIGTDYLGEGPPEMTLRLETEEGAQEVTVHAAAAGYPAEEARLSQDLLDRFVAGTADPRAVEAWGREHALEGTPEPRAREALLHAWAQQ
;
A
#
# COMPACT_ATOMS: atom_id res chain seq x y z
N MET A 1 11.76 -6.40 -10.19
CA MET A 1 10.34 -6.62 -10.54
C MET A 1 9.56 -6.67 -9.23
N THR A 2 8.28 -6.31 -9.26
CA THR A 2 7.46 -6.01 -8.08
C THR A 2 5.98 -6.24 -8.41
N ALA A 3 5.16 -6.46 -7.40
CA ALA A 3 3.73 -6.67 -7.53
C ALA A 3 2.95 -5.66 -6.69
N MET A 4 1.89 -5.12 -7.26
CA MET A 4 0.86 -4.38 -6.53
C MET A 4 -0.28 -5.33 -6.20
N VAL A 5 -0.68 -5.39 -4.94
CA VAL A 5 -1.85 -6.16 -4.48
C VAL A 5 -2.68 -5.25 -3.58
N GLY A 6 -3.78 -4.71 -4.12
CA GLY A 6 -4.56 -3.67 -3.43
C GLY A 6 -3.71 -2.44 -3.11
N LEU A 7 -3.74 -1.98 -1.86
CA LEU A 7 -2.93 -0.83 -1.42
C LEU A 7 -1.45 -1.19 -1.17
N PHE A 8 -1.05 -2.45 -1.35
CA PHE A 8 0.30 -2.90 -1.00
C PHE A 8 1.21 -2.99 -2.22
N TRP A 9 2.36 -2.33 -2.15
CA TRP A 9 3.48 -2.57 -3.06
C TRP A 9 4.41 -3.61 -2.46
N VAL A 10 4.51 -4.75 -3.14
CA VAL A 10 5.21 -5.93 -2.65
C VAL A 10 6.47 -6.16 -3.49
N THR A 11 7.60 -6.27 -2.81
CA THR A 11 8.87 -6.73 -3.36
C THR A 11 9.31 -8.00 -2.63
N PRO A 12 10.37 -8.69 -3.10
CA PRO A 12 10.94 -9.81 -2.35
C PRO A 12 11.45 -9.41 -0.97
N ASP A 13 11.84 -8.14 -0.79
CA ASP A 13 12.55 -7.67 0.41
C ASP A 13 11.68 -6.84 1.35
N ALA A 14 10.57 -6.27 0.85
CA ALA A 14 9.74 -5.35 1.61
C ALA A 14 8.30 -5.27 1.09
N VAL A 15 7.41 -4.88 1.99
CA VAL A 15 6.02 -4.52 1.70
C VAL A 15 5.83 -3.06 2.09
N TYR A 16 5.21 -2.28 1.22
CA TYR A 16 4.88 -0.88 1.47
C TYR A 16 3.38 -0.64 1.35
N VAL A 17 2.85 0.24 2.18
CA VAL A 17 1.52 0.83 1.95
C VAL A 17 1.68 1.93 0.91
N GLY A 18 0.90 1.87 -0.16
CA GLY A 18 1.09 2.72 -1.33
C GLY A 18 2.36 2.35 -2.10
N SER A 19 3.08 3.35 -2.59
CA SER A 19 4.34 3.20 -3.31
C SER A 19 5.53 3.06 -2.36
N PRO A 20 6.66 2.47 -2.81
CA PRO A 20 7.92 2.54 -2.07
C PRO A 20 8.40 4.00 -1.94
N PRO A 21 9.44 4.26 -1.12
CA PRO A 21 10.04 5.59 -1.00
C PRO A 21 10.33 6.23 -2.35
N ASN A 22 9.78 7.43 -2.55
CA ASN A 22 10.01 8.22 -3.76
C ASN A 22 11.39 8.94 -3.69
N ALA A 23 11.67 9.84 -4.64
CA ALA A 23 12.92 10.61 -4.65
C ALA A 23 13.11 11.53 -3.42
N VAL A 24 12.02 11.85 -2.71
CA VAL A 24 12.01 12.62 -1.46
C VAL A 24 12.20 11.71 -0.23
N GLY A 25 12.22 10.39 -0.42
CA GLY A 25 12.44 9.41 0.64
C GLY A 25 11.21 9.07 1.47
N VAL A 26 10.03 9.56 1.08
CA VAL A 26 8.77 9.37 1.81
C VAL A 26 8.11 8.03 1.44
N GLY A 27 7.79 7.21 2.42
CA GLY A 27 6.98 6.00 2.25
C GLY A 27 6.69 5.28 3.56
N VAL A 28 5.78 4.31 3.54
CA VAL A 28 5.42 3.53 4.73
C VAL A 28 5.70 2.05 4.49
N ARG A 29 6.63 1.49 5.26
CA ARG A 29 6.96 0.06 5.22
C ARG A 29 6.12 -0.69 6.24
N LEU A 30 5.59 -1.82 5.80
CA LEU A 30 4.89 -2.79 6.63
C LEU A 30 5.85 -3.91 7.03
N THR A 31 5.87 -4.26 8.31
CA THR A 31 6.75 -5.29 8.87
C THR A 31 5.99 -6.20 9.82
N ALA A 32 6.57 -7.36 10.14
CA ALA A 32 6.07 -8.21 11.22
C ALA A 32 5.93 -7.50 12.59
N GLY A 33 6.73 -6.46 12.85
CA GLY A 33 6.71 -5.74 14.13
C GLY A 33 5.71 -4.58 14.17
N GLY A 34 5.34 -4.04 13.01
CA GLY A 34 4.55 -2.82 12.92
C GLY A 34 4.73 -2.06 11.61
N LEU A 35 4.42 -0.77 11.64
CA LEU A 35 4.56 0.17 10.53
C LEU A 35 5.79 1.06 10.75
N GLU A 36 6.51 1.35 9.67
CA GLU A 36 7.63 2.28 9.69
C GLU A 36 7.41 3.36 8.63
N ALA A 37 7.22 4.61 9.07
CA ALA A 37 7.25 5.77 8.20
C ALA A 37 8.71 6.16 7.93
N MET A 38 9.10 6.05 6.67
CA MET A 38 10.34 6.60 6.16
C MET A 38 10.05 8.03 5.75
N ASP A 39 10.65 8.96 6.46
CA ASP A 39 10.71 10.38 6.15
C ASP A 39 12.11 10.82 6.59
N PRO A 40 12.96 11.35 5.69
CA PRO A 40 14.32 11.76 6.04
C PRO A 40 14.39 12.77 7.19
N ASP A 41 13.37 13.62 7.33
CA ASP A 41 13.33 14.68 8.33
C ASP A 41 12.69 14.21 9.64
N SER A 42 11.83 13.19 9.60
CA SER A 42 11.11 12.68 10.76
C SER A 42 10.75 11.20 10.66
N PRO A 43 11.74 10.28 10.72
CA PRO A 43 11.45 8.86 10.69
C PRO A 43 10.68 8.45 11.95
N ARG A 44 9.61 7.66 11.76
CA ARG A 44 8.75 7.19 12.85
C ARG A 44 8.42 5.72 12.65
N ALA A 45 8.21 5.01 13.74
CA ALA A 45 7.81 3.61 13.71
C ALA A 45 6.78 3.36 14.80
N TRP A 46 5.81 2.49 14.49
CA TRP A 46 4.77 2.08 15.39
C TRP A 46 4.65 0.57 15.41
N THR A 47 4.63 -0.02 16.59
CA THR A 47 4.37 -1.45 16.76
C THR A 47 2.90 -1.79 16.48
N TRP A 48 2.58 -3.05 16.15
CA TRP A 48 1.16 -3.43 16.06
C TRP A 48 0.40 -3.27 17.39
N ALA A 49 1.10 -3.45 18.52
CA ALA A 49 0.49 -3.39 19.85
C ALA A 49 0.13 -1.96 20.31
N GLU A 50 0.81 -0.92 19.80
CA GLU A 50 0.48 0.47 20.14
C GLU A 50 -0.60 1.07 19.22
N LEU A 51 -0.84 0.47 18.06
CA LEU A 51 -1.83 0.91 17.11
C LEU A 51 -3.23 0.48 17.54
N ARG A 52 -4.17 1.43 17.51
CA ARG A 52 -5.60 1.18 17.71
C ARG A 52 -6.37 1.14 16.38
N SER A 53 -5.86 1.83 15.37
CA SER A 53 -6.32 1.72 13.98
C SER A 53 -5.25 2.21 13.01
N ALA A 54 -5.32 1.75 11.76
CA ALA A 54 -4.52 2.25 10.66
C ALA A 54 -5.41 2.37 9.42
N VAL A 55 -5.79 3.60 9.05
CA VAL A 55 -6.74 3.87 7.97
C VAL A 55 -6.05 4.61 6.83
N VAL A 56 -6.21 4.12 5.61
CA VAL A 56 -5.76 4.84 4.41
C VAL A 56 -6.91 5.67 3.85
N GLU A 57 -6.74 6.98 3.88
CA GLU A 57 -7.68 7.99 3.41
C GLU A 57 -7.22 8.55 2.05
N ASP A 58 -8.13 9.22 1.35
CA ASP A 58 -7.89 9.85 0.04
C ASP A 58 -7.39 8.88 -1.05
N VAL A 59 -7.74 7.60 -0.94
CA VAL A 59 -7.39 6.58 -1.92
C VAL A 59 -7.97 6.95 -3.29
N PRO A 60 -7.14 7.08 -4.36
CA PRO A 60 -7.64 7.43 -5.67
C PRO A 60 -8.53 6.30 -6.21
N GLY A 61 -9.80 6.61 -6.48
CA GLY A 61 -10.75 5.63 -6.99
C GLY A 61 -10.57 5.36 -8.48
N HIS A 62 -10.63 4.09 -8.89
CA HIS A 62 -10.81 3.73 -10.30
C HIS A 62 -12.29 3.91 -10.68
N ASN A 63 -12.61 4.90 -11.51
CA ASN A 63 -13.99 5.17 -11.91
C ASN A 63 -14.30 4.61 -13.31
N PRO A 64 -15.05 3.49 -13.45
CA PRO A 64 -15.27 2.84 -14.74
C PRO A 64 -16.29 3.54 -15.64
N VAL A 65 -17.09 4.48 -15.10
CA VAL A 65 -18.21 5.11 -15.82
C VAL A 65 -17.78 6.35 -16.63
N GLY A 66 -16.54 6.82 -16.46
CA GLY A 66 -16.00 7.96 -17.17
C GLY A 66 -14.83 7.60 -18.06
N ARG A 67 -15.09 7.48 -19.37
CA ARG A 67 -14.12 7.35 -20.49
C ARG A 67 -13.76 5.93 -20.93
N ALA A 68 -14.57 5.45 -21.88
CA ALA A 68 -14.17 4.49 -22.92
C ALA A 68 -13.12 5.08 -23.89
N THR A 69 -12.00 5.58 -23.38
CA THR A 69 -10.83 5.95 -24.19
C THR A 69 -9.55 5.55 -23.45
N LYS A 70 -9.02 4.39 -23.84
CA LYS A 70 -7.61 3.98 -23.70
C LYS A 70 -6.96 4.23 -22.33
N ALA A 71 -7.24 3.39 -21.34
CA ALA A 71 -6.32 3.15 -20.24
C ALA A 71 -6.10 1.65 -20.05
N LEU A 72 -5.30 1.10 -20.97
CA LEU A 72 -4.57 -0.14 -20.73
C LEU A 72 -3.73 0.08 -19.47
N GLY A 73 -3.76 -0.87 -18.53
CA GLY A 73 -3.17 -0.77 -17.19
C GLY A 73 -1.80 -0.11 -17.15
N ALA A 74 -1.78 1.18 -16.84
CA ALA A 74 -0.56 1.92 -16.55
C ALA A 74 -0.29 1.77 -15.06
N MET A 75 0.42 0.70 -14.70
CA MET A 75 1.24 0.70 -13.49
C MET A 75 2.20 1.88 -13.62
N ILE A 76 2.13 2.84 -12.71
CA ILE A 76 3.13 3.91 -12.66
C ILE A 76 4.39 3.24 -12.11
N SER A 77 5.31 2.89 -13.01
CA SER A 77 6.68 2.56 -12.65
C SER A 77 7.28 3.77 -11.94
N ALA A 78 7.28 3.77 -10.62
CA ALA A 78 7.98 4.75 -9.78
C ALA A 78 9.51 4.54 -9.85
N ALA A 79 10.05 4.35 -11.05
CA ALA A 79 11.46 4.13 -11.31
C ALA A 79 11.98 5.24 -12.22
N ILE A 80 12.68 6.18 -11.59
CA ILE A 80 13.77 7.00 -12.15
C ILE A 80 13.32 8.06 -13.17
N GLY A 81 13.60 9.32 -12.84
CA GLY A 81 13.05 10.48 -13.53
C GLY A 81 13.42 10.58 -15.01
N THR A 82 12.40 10.90 -15.81
CA THR A 82 12.34 12.02 -16.77
C THR A 82 10.88 12.13 -17.24
N ASP A 83 10.37 13.36 -17.34
CA ASP A 83 9.16 13.76 -18.09
C ASP A 83 7.75 13.47 -17.53
N TYR A 84 7.49 13.79 -16.26
CA TYR A 84 6.12 14.11 -15.84
C TYR A 84 5.86 15.62 -15.91
N LEU A 85 5.10 16.03 -16.93
CA LEU A 85 4.35 17.29 -16.95
C LEU A 85 3.28 17.25 -15.85
N GLY A 86 3.61 17.67 -14.62
CA GLY A 86 2.68 18.44 -13.80
C GLY A 86 2.43 18.01 -12.36
N GLU A 87 2.37 16.73 -12.02
CA GLU A 87 2.01 16.31 -10.65
C GLU A 87 2.59 14.93 -10.35
N GLY A 88 3.15 14.75 -9.15
CA GLY A 88 3.70 13.46 -8.70
C GLY A 88 2.64 12.36 -8.56
N PRO A 89 3.01 11.15 -8.12
CA PRO A 89 2.02 10.13 -7.80
C PRO A 89 0.99 10.69 -6.80
N PRO A 90 -0.32 10.38 -6.95
CA PRO A 90 -1.37 10.90 -6.07
C PRO A 90 -1.03 10.70 -4.60
N GLU A 91 -1.26 11.73 -3.79
CA GLU A 91 -1.07 11.67 -2.34
C GLU A 91 -2.27 10.98 -1.67
N MET A 92 -1.99 10.19 -0.65
CA MET A 92 -2.93 9.53 0.25
C MET A 92 -2.49 9.82 1.69
N THR A 93 -3.40 9.67 2.64
CA THR A 93 -3.11 9.88 4.06
C THR A 93 -3.25 8.57 4.80
N LEU A 94 -2.21 8.13 5.50
CA LEU A 94 -2.32 7.05 6.47
C LEU A 94 -2.55 7.66 7.86
N ARG A 95 -3.78 7.56 8.34
CA ARG A 95 -4.17 7.99 9.68
C ARG A 95 -4.05 6.83 10.66
N LEU A 96 -3.16 6.99 11.63
CA LEU A 96 -2.89 6.05 12.69
C LEU A 96 -3.48 6.58 14.00
N GLU A 97 -4.18 5.73 14.75
CA GLU A 97 -4.60 6.08 16.10
C GLU A 97 -3.73 5.32 17.09
N THR A 98 -3.12 6.04 18.04
CA THR A 98 -2.34 5.45 19.14
C THR A 98 -2.95 5.87 20.49
N GLU A 99 -2.33 5.47 21.59
CA GLU A 99 -2.71 6.00 22.91
C GLU A 99 -2.41 7.49 23.06
N GLU A 100 -1.42 7.99 22.34
CA GLU A 100 -0.97 9.38 22.37
C GLU A 100 -1.82 10.30 21.47
N GLY A 101 -2.65 9.70 20.62
CA GLY A 101 -3.61 10.38 19.75
C GLY A 101 -3.44 10.02 18.27
N ALA A 102 -4.15 10.75 17.41
CA ALA A 102 -4.09 10.59 15.98
C ALA A 102 -2.74 11.06 15.42
N GLN A 103 -2.17 10.28 14.50
CA GLN A 103 -0.97 10.59 13.74
C GLN A 103 -1.29 10.47 12.26
N GLU A 104 -0.90 11.46 11.47
CA GLU A 104 -1.06 11.43 10.01
C GLU A 104 0.31 11.24 9.35
N VAL A 105 0.33 10.35 8.36
CA VAL A 105 1.53 10.04 7.58
C VAL A 105 1.19 10.13 6.10
N THR A 106 1.95 10.94 5.37
CA THR A 106 1.83 11.03 3.91
C THR A 106 2.25 9.71 3.27
N VAL A 107 1.41 9.21 2.37
CA VAL A 107 1.67 8.03 1.55
C VAL A 107 1.42 8.40 0.09
N HIS A 108 2.21 7.87 -0.84
CA HIS A 108 1.95 8.06 -2.27
C HIS A 108 1.29 6.82 -2.87
N ALA A 109 0.35 7.02 -3.78
CA ALA A 109 -0.30 5.92 -4.47
C ALA A 109 0.68 5.20 -5.42
N ALA A 110 0.60 3.87 -5.43
CA ALA A 110 1.32 3.01 -6.37
C ALA A 110 0.62 2.89 -7.74
N ALA A 111 -0.61 3.39 -7.84
CA ALA A 111 -1.43 3.32 -9.05
C ALA A 111 -2.22 4.62 -9.24
N ALA A 112 -2.60 4.92 -10.49
CA ALA A 112 -3.45 6.07 -10.81
C ALA A 112 -4.88 5.94 -10.24
N GLY A 113 -5.27 4.75 -9.79
CA GLY A 113 -6.51 4.49 -9.06
C GLY A 113 -6.69 3.02 -8.74
N TYR A 114 -7.39 2.75 -7.64
CA TYR A 114 -7.64 1.41 -7.11
C TYR A 114 -9.11 1.00 -7.34
N PRO A 115 -9.39 -0.26 -7.71
CA PRO A 115 -10.73 -0.80 -7.61
C PRO A 115 -11.25 -0.65 -6.18
N ALA A 116 -12.50 -0.20 -6.02
CA ALA A 116 -13.08 0.05 -4.71
C ALA A 116 -13.04 -1.19 -3.79
N GLU A 117 -13.22 -2.37 -4.37
CA GLU A 117 -13.17 -3.63 -3.62
C GLU A 117 -11.75 -3.95 -3.14
N GLU A 118 -10.72 -3.77 -3.97
CA GLU A 118 -9.33 -3.96 -3.55
C GLU A 118 -8.92 -2.97 -2.46
N ALA A 119 -9.35 -1.70 -2.55
CA ALA A 119 -9.11 -0.71 -1.50
C ALA A 119 -9.79 -1.13 -0.17
N ARG A 120 -11.05 -1.56 -0.24
CA ARG A 120 -11.81 -2.06 0.92
C ARG A 120 -11.15 -3.28 1.56
N LEU A 121 -10.73 -4.26 0.75
CA LEU A 121 -10.06 -5.47 1.24
C LEU A 121 -8.67 -5.17 1.82
N SER A 122 -7.96 -4.19 1.27
CA SER A 122 -6.68 -3.74 1.83
C SER A 122 -6.87 -3.07 3.19
N GLN A 123 -7.93 -2.27 3.34
CA GLN A 123 -8.28 -1.68 4.63
C GLN A 123 -8.68 -2.74 5.65
N ASP A 124 -9.51 -3.73 5.28
CA ASP A 124 -9.85 -4.85 6.17
C ASP A 124 -8.60 -5.64 6.62
N LEU A 125 -7.63 -5.81 5.72
CA LEU A 125 -6.37 -6.47 6.05
C LEU A 125 -5.53 -5.65 7.05
N LEU A 126 -5.44 -4.32 6.88
CA LEU A 126 -4.78 -3.44 7.85
C LEU A 126 -5.46 -3.50 9.22
N ASP A 127 -6.79 -3.46 9.26
CA ASP A 127 -7.56 -3.57 10.50
C ASP A 127 -7.27 -4.90 11.22
N ARG A 128 -7.12 -5.99 10.45
CA ARG A 128 -6.77 -7.31 11.02
C ARG A 128 -5.34 -7.40 11.53
N PHE A 129 -4.37 -6.73 10.87
CA PHE A 129 -3.01 -6.62 11.39
C PHE A 129 -2.99 -5.87 12.72
N VAL A 130 -3.69 -4.75 12.81
CA VAL A 130 -3.85 -3.97 14.05
C VAL A 130 -4.53 -4.81 15.13
N ALA A 131 -5.58 -5.57 14.78
CA ALA A 131 -6.26 -6.46 15.72
C ALA A 131 -5.46 -7.72 16.11
N GLY A 132 -4.30 -7.97 15.47
CA GLY A 132 -3.51 -9.20 15.67
C GLY A 132 -4.21 -10.47 15.18
N THR A 133 -5.14 -10.34 14.23
CA THR A 133 -5.92 -11.44 13.65
C THR A 133 -5.49 -11.81 12.23
N ALA A 134 -4.48 -11.10 11.70
CA ALA A 134 -3.74 -11.47 10.50
C ALA A 134 -2.24 -11.22 10.73
N ASP A 135 -1.36 -11.98 10.06
CA ASP A 135 0.10 -11.79 10.12
C ASP A 135 0.67 -11.13 8.85
N PRO A 136 1.27 -9.92 8.94
CA PRO A 136 2.07 -9.27 7.91
C PRO A 136 3.07 -10.18 7.17
N ARG A 137 3.63 -11.17 7.86
CA ARG A 137 4.61 -12.11 7.29
C ARG A 137 4.04 -12.94 6.16
N ALA A 138 2.73 -13.13 6.09
CA ALA A 138 2.08 -13.82 4.98
C ALA A 138 2.26 -13.03 3.66
N VAL A 139 2.21 -11.70 3.73
CA VAL A 139 2.44 -10.82 2.57
C VAL A 139 3.92 -10.83 2.19
N GLU A 140 4.81 -10.73 3.18
CA GLU A 140 6.26 -10.80 2.96
C GLU A 140 6.67 -12.16 2.35
N ALA A 141 6.09 -13.27 2.82
CA ALA A 141 6.34 -14.61 2.31
C ALA A 141 5.92 -14.75 0.86
N TRP A 142 4.70 -14.29 0.54
CA TRP A 142 4.23 -14.26 -0.84
C TRP A 142 5.14 -13.39 -1.72
N GLY A 143 5.58 -12.24 -1.22
CA GLY A 143 6.49 -11.34 -1.93
C GLY A 143 7.81 -11.99 -2.32
N ARG A 144 8.43 -12.73 -1.40
CA ARG A 144 9.67 -13.48 -1.67
C ARG A 144 9.53 -14.50 -2.78
N GLU A 145 8.37 -15.14 -2.87
CA GLU A 145 8.11 -16.22 -3.83
C GLU A 145 7.67 -15.69 -5.19
N HIS A 146 6.83 -14.65 -5.22
CA HIS A 146 6.07 -14.28 -6.41
C HIS A 146 6.22 -12.83 -6.87
N ALA A 147 6.76 -11.90 -6.07
CA ALA A 147 6.78 -10.48 -6.46
C ALA A 147 7.57 -10.20 -7.75
N LEU A 148 8.53 -11.06 -8.09
CA LEU A 148 9.30 -10.95 -9.32
C LEU A 148 8.51 -11.33 -10.58
N GLU A 149 7.40 -12.06 -10.43
CA GLU A 149 6.51 -12.44 -11.54
C GLU A 149 5.65 -11.27 -12.04
N GLY A 150 5.61 -10.17 -11.28
CA GLY A 150 4.84 -8.98 -11.59
C GLY A 150 3.49 -8.92 -10.88
N THR A 151 2.69 -7.91 -11.21
CA THR A 151 1.38 -7.70 -10.59
C THR A 151 0.36 -8.74 -11.06
N PRO A 152 -0.26 -9.51 -10.14
CA PRO A 152 -1.30 -10.47 -10.50
C PRO A 152 -2.50 -9.80 -11.16
N GLU A 153 -3.29 -10.60 -11.88
CA GLU A 153 -4.57 -10.15 -12.42
C GLU A 153 -5.57 -9.78 -11.30
N PRO A 154 -6.57 -8.91 -11.57
CA PRO A 154 -7.43 -8.33 -10.53
C PRO A 154 -8.07 -9.35 -9.58
N ARG A 155 -8.65 -10.44 -10.12
CA ARG A 155 -9.27 -11.49 -9.30
C ARG A 155 -8.27 -12.21 -8.39
N ALA A 156 -7.05 -12.42 -8.88
CA ALA A 156 -5.99 -13.03 -8.08
C ALA A 156 -5.55 -12.10 -6.94
N ARG A 157 -5.51 -10.78 -7.18
CA ARG A 157 -5.22 -9.79 -6.12
C ARG A 157 -6.29 -9.80 -5.02
N GLU A 158 -7.57 -9.76 -5.38
CA GLU A 158 -8.67 -9.86 -4.42
C GLU A 158 -8.61 -11.17 -3.62
N ALA A 159 -8.33 -12.30 -4.28
CA ALA A 159 -8.17 -13.59 -3.63
C ALA A 159 -6.98 -13.62 -2.64
N LEU A 160 -5.86 -12.98 -2.99
CA LEU A 160 -4.71 -12.84 -2.10
C LEU A 160 -5.06 -12.02 -0.85
N LEU A 161 -5.72 -10.87 -1.02
CA LEU A 161 -6.15 -10.04 0.11
C LEU A 161 -7.06 -10.83 1.07
N HIS A 162 -8.01 -11.60 0.53
CA HIS A 162 -8.84 -12.49 1.32
C HIS A 162 -8.05 -13.60 2.01
N ALA A 163 -7.06 -14.19 1.35
CA ALA A 163 -6.25 -15.26 1.91
C ALA A 163 -5.35 -14.76 3.04
N TRP A 164 -4.78 -13.55 2.93
CA TRP A 164 -3.98 -12.94 3.99
C TRP A 164 -4.81 -12.52 5.19
N ALA A 165 -6.06 -12.07 4.96
CA ALA A 165 -7.00 -11.72 6.03
C ALA A 165 -7.46 -12.92 6.88
N GLN A 166 -7.12 -14.15 6.50
CA GLN A 166 -7.53 -15.39 7.16
C GLN A 166 -6.38 -16.14 7.85
N GLN A 167 -5.15 -15.59 7.86
CA GLN A 167 -3.94 -16.27 8.31
C GLN A 167 -3.41 -15.78 9.66
#